data_AF-A0A438X5T8-F1
#
_entry.id   AF-A0A438X5T8-F1
#
_cell.length_a   1.000
_cell.length_b   1.000
_cell.length_c   1.000
_cell.angle_alpha   90.00
_cell.angle_beta   90.00
_cell.angle_gamma   90.00
#
_symmetry.space_group_name_H-M   'P 1'
#
loop_
_entity.id
_entity.type
_entity.pdbx_description
1 polymer ?
#
loop_
_entity_poly.entity_id
_entity_poly.type
_entity_poly.pdbx_seq_one_letter_code
_entity_poly.pdbx_strand_id
1 'polypeptide(L)' 'MTPELNLKSLGAKTPYIFEYNSDLLEAFTNPNPNLDPLITLECKEFTSLCPITSQPDFGT' A
#
# COMPACT_ATOMS: atom_id res chain seq x y z
N MET A 1 10.90 -21.60 11.13
CA MET A 1 10.88 -21.59 9.66
C MET A 1 9.89 -20.51 9.26
N THR A 2 10.37 -19.38 8.74
CA THR A 2 9.49 -18.32 8.22
C THR A 2 8.70 -18.88 7.05
N PRO A 3 7.37 -18.64 6.98
CA PRO A 3 6.62 -19.01 5.79
C PRO A 3 7.26 -18.32 4.57
N GLU A 4 7.40 -19.05 3.46
CA GLU A 4 7.79 -18.41 2.20
C GLU A 4 6.67 -17.45 1.78
N LEU A 5 6.98 -16.16 1.81
CA LEU A 5 6.07 -15.09 1.43
C LEU A 5 6.17 -14.93 -0.09
N ASN A 6 5.13 -15.36 -0.82
CA ASN A 6 5.03 -15.19 -2.27
C ASN A 6 4.66 -13.74 -2.65
N LEU A 7 5.55 -12.81 -2.34
CA LEU A 7 5.42 -11.38 -2.65
C LEU A 7 6.04 -11.09 -4.01
N LYS A 8 5.34 -10.31 -4.84
CA LYS A 8 5.80 -9.99 -6.21
C LYS A 8 6.67 -8.74 -6.21
N SER A 9 6.38 -7.80 -5.33
CA SER A 9 6.98 -6.46 -5.34
C SER A 9 8.22 -6.32 -4.43
N LEU A 10 8.36 -7.16 -3.41
CA LEU A 10 9.43 -7.02 -2.43
C LEU A 10 10.82 -7.25 -3.05
N GLY A 11 11.70 -6.27 -2.94
CA GLY A 11 13.09 -6.35 -3.45
C GLY A 11 13.25 -6.12 -4.95
N ALA A 12 12.15 -5.90 -5.67
CA ALA A 12 12.17 -5.55 -7.09
C ALA A 12 12.21 -4.03 -7.31
N LYS A 13 12.53 -3.60 -8.54
CA LYS A 13 12.41 -2.19 -8.95
C LYS A 13 10.94 -1.80 -9.02
N THR A 14 10.54 -0.79 -8.26
CA THR A 14 9.16 -0.30 -8.23
C THR A 14 8.79 0.48 -9.50
N PRO A 15 7.75 0.08 -10.25
CA PRO A 15 7.14 0.92 -11.27
C PRO A 15 6.24 1.99 -10.62
N TYR A 16 6.35 3.25 -11.05
CA TYR A 16 5.49 4.33 -10.57
C TYR A 16 4.30 4.50 -11.50
N ILE A 17 3.13 4.02 -11.07
CA ILE A 17 1.86 4.16 -11.77
C ILE A 17 1.10 5.32 -11.14
N PHE A 18 0.72 6.31 -11.94
CA PHE A 18 -0.02 7.49 -11.46
C PHE A 18 -1.53 7.38 -11.67
N GLU A 19 -1.99 6.39 -12.43
CA GLU A 19 -3.39 6.02 -12.53
C GLU A 19 -3.81 5.10 -11.39
N TYR A 20 -5.09 5.10 -11.04
CA TYR A 20 -5.62 4.19 -10.03
C TYR A 20 -5.43 2.73 -10.44
N ASN A 21 -4.82 1.94 -9.56
CA ASN A 21 -4.59 0.51 -9.78
C ASN A 21 -4.67 -0.29 -8.47
N SER A 22 -5.73 -1.08 -8.31
CA SER A 22 -5.94 -1.95 -7.14
C SER A 22 -5.02 -3.17 -7.09
N ASP A 23 -4.47 -3.60 -8.23
CA ASP A 23 -3.67 -4.82 -8.34
C ASP A 23 -2.26 -4.67 -7.75
N LEU A 24 -1.88 -3.45 -7.36
CA LEU A 24 -0.62 -3.15 -6.68
C LEU A 24 -0.60 -3.66 -5.23
N LEU A 25 -1.75 -3.87 -4.61
CA LEU A 25 -1.81 -4.31 -3.21
C LEU A 25 -1.49 -5.80 -3.10
N GLU A 26 -0.58 -6.13 -2.19
CA GLU A 26 -0.22 -7.50 -1.83
C GLU A 26 -0.55 -7.77 -0.36
N ALA A 27 -0.94 -9.01 -0.07
CA ALA A 27 -1.26 -9.45 1.28
C ALA A 27 -0.44 -10.70 1.63
N PHE A 28 -0.23 -10.90 2.92
CA PHE A 28 0.43 -12.08 3.45
C PHE A 28 -0.29 -12.60 4.69
N THR A 29 -0.10 -13.87 5.00
CA THR A 29 -0.67 -14.50 6.19
C THR A 29 -0.10 -13.89 7.46
N ASN A 30 -0.97 -13.45 8.38
CA ASN A 30 -0.55 -12.94 9.68
C ASN A 30 0.26 -14.01 10.45
N PRO A 31 1.53 -13.76 10.81
CA PRO A 31 2.34 -14.73 11.55
C PRO A 31 1.88 -14.93 13.01
N ASN A 32 1.06 -14.02 13.56
CA ASN A 32 0.59 -14.05 14.93
C ASN A 32 -0.96 -13.99 14.99
N PRO A 33 -1.68 -15.02 14.52
CA PRO A 33 -3.14 -15.00 14.42
C PRO A 33 -3.87 -14.97 15.77
N ASN A 34 -3.17 -15.29 16.87
CA ASN A 34 -3.74 -15.31 18.22
C ASN A 34 -3.58 -13.97 18.96
N LEU A 35 -2.92 -12.98 18.35
CA LEU A 35 -2.84 -11.63 18.88
C LEU A 35 -3.91 -10.76 18.21
N ASP A 36 -4.33 -9.71 18.91
CA ASP A 36 -5.24 -8.69 18.38
C ASP A 36 -4.49 -7.34 18.24
N PRO A 37 -3.52 -7.22 17.31
CA PRO A 37 -2.77 -5.99 17.14
C PRO A 37 -3.56 -4.97 16.33
N LEU A 38 -3.55 -3.72 16.78
CA LEU A 38 -3.92 -2.58 15.94
C LEU A 38 -2.70 -2.14 15.13
N ILE A 39 -2.79 -2.20 13.80
CA ILE A 39 -1.76 -1.71 12.89
C ILE A 39 -2.20 -0.37 12.32
N THR A 40 -1.41 0.67 12.57
CA THR A 40 -1.63 2.01 12.01
C THR A 40 -0.67 2.25 10.85
N LEU A 41 -1.21 2.72 9.72
CA LEU A 41 -0.43 3.19 8.58
C LEU A 41 -0.54 4.71 8.54
N GLU A 42 0.57 5.42 8.76
CA GLU A 42 0.62 6.87 8.61
C GLU A 42 1.29 7.23 7.27
N CYS A 43 0.54 7.87 6.38
CA CYS A 43 1.01 8.23 5.05
C CYS A 43 1.07 9.76 4.89
N LYS A 44 2.20 10.38 5.26
CA LYS A 44 2.38 11.85 5.20
C LYS A 44 2.50 12.43 3.78
N GLU A 45 2.46 11.59 2.76
CA GLU A 45 2.76 11.92 1.36
C GLU A 45 1.59 11.59 0.41
N PHE A 46 0.35 11.53 0.93
CA PHE A 46 -0.81 11.28 0.09
C PHE A 46 -1.16 12.51 -0.76
N THR A 47 -1.32 12.31 -2.08
CA THR A 47 -1.80 13.32 -3.01
C THR A 47 -2.69 12.69 -4.10
N SER A 48 -3.65 13.48 -4.61
CA SER A 48 -4.51 13.09 -5.73
C SER A 48 -4.99 14.33 -6.49
N LEU A 49 -5.76 14.16 -7.57
CA LEU A 49 -6.32 15.28 -8.32
C LEU A 49 -7.81 15.46 -8.02
N CYS A 50 -8.25 16.70 -7.85
CA CYS A 50 -9.65 17.05 -7.73
C CYS A 50 -10.40 16.66 -9.03
N PRO A 51 -11.52 15.92 -8.96
CA PRO A 51 -12.23 15.44 -10.15
C PRO A 51 -12.89 16.55 -10.98
N ILE A 52 -13.12 17.74 -10.39
CA ILE A 52 -13.77 18.88 -11.07
C ILE A 52 -12.71 19.82 -11.68
N THR A 53 -11.69 20.17 -10.91
CA THR A 53 -10.74 21.24 -11.26
C THR A 53 -9.39 20.72 -11.72
N SER A 54 -9.10 19.44 -11.52
CA SER A 54 -7.79 18.82 -11.75
C SER A 54 -6.64 19.46 -10.96
N GLN A 55 -6.95 20.20 -9.89
CA GLN A 55 -5.93 20.72 -8.98
C GLN A 55 -5.43 19.60 -8.05
N PRO A 56 -4.16 19.64 -7.63
CA PRO A 56 -3.61 18.67 -6.69
C PRO A 56 -4.14 18.90 -5.28
N ASP A 57 -4.67 17.85 -4.68
CA ASP A 57 -5.09 17.77 -3.29
C ASP A 57 -4.05 17.00 -2.48
N PHE A 58 -3.83 17.38 -1.22
CA PHE A 58 -2.86 16.77 -0.32
C PHE A 58 -3.53 16.36 0.99
N GLY A 59 -3.18 15.18 1.50
CA GLY A 59 -3.73 14.62 2.73
C GLY A 59 -2.69 13.86 3.55
N THR A 60 -3.09 13.41 4.74
CA THR A 60 -2.30 12.59 5.66
C THR A 60 -3.17 11.51 6.26
#